data_AF-A0A8X6F439-F1
#
_entry.id   AF-A0A8X6F439-F1
#
_cell.length_a   1.000
_cell.length_b   1.000
_cell.length_c   1.000
_cell.angle_alpha   90.00
_cell.angle_beta   90.00
_cell.angle_gamma   90.00
#
_symmetry.space_group_name_H-M   'P 1'
#
loop_
_entity.id
_entity.type
_entity.pdbx_description
1 polymer ?
#
loop_
_entity_poly.entity_id
_entity_poly.type
_entity_poly.pdbx_seq_one_letter_code
_entity_poly.pdbx_strand_id
1 'polypeptide(L)'
;MPLRRTEVKSFALSSGMQSITIPNAFIGQVPARLIMDGNRMIPSKPYQPKFDTSNSYSRCYMSLFTDLGRYHKDQDINISYSEYKDGYTLLAIDLTPDLSADGMHDSVLRNSNLALDIRFSKALPETVNLIVYAEYRNVIEIDKNRNVLTDF
;
A
#
# COMPACT_ATOMS: atom_id res chain seq x y z
N MET A 1 0.47 1.80 -22.98
CA MET A 1 0.43 1.60 -21.51
C MET A 1 1.50 2.50 -20.91
N PRO A 2 1.19 3.38 -19.96
CA PRO A 2 2.23 4.11 -19.23
C PRO A 2 3.14 3.11 -18.51
N LEU A 3 4.44 3.40 -18.45
CA LEU A 3 5.41 2.56 -17.76
C LEU A 3 5.13 2.63 -16.25
N ARG A 4 4.86 1.50 -15.61
CA ARG A 4 4.71 1.42 -14.15
C ARG A 4 6.00 0.91 -13.56
N ARG A 5 6.62 1.68 -12.67
CA ARG A 5 7.74 1.19 -11.85
C ARG A 5 7.16 0.50 -10.62
N THR A 6 7.75 -0.61 -10.23
CA THR A 6 7.37 -1.33 -9.02
C THR A 6 8.59 -1.52 -8.13
N GLU A 7 8.42 -1.36 -6.82
CA GLU A 7 9.47 -1.60 -5.83
C GLU A 7 8.94 -2.55 -4.76
N VAL A 8 9.75 -3.53 -4.38
CA VAL A 8 9.40 -4.50 -3.33
C VAL A 8 10.46 -4.45 -2.24
N LYS A 9 10.04 -4.31 -1.00
CA LYS A 9 10.90 -4.40 0.18
C LYS A 9 10.42 -5.48 1.12
N SER A 10 11.38 -6.14 1.78
CA SER A 10 11.12 -7.13 2.81
C SER A 10 11.76 -6.69 4.11
N PHE A 11 11.01 -6.72 5.20
CA PHE A 11 11.49 -6.40 6.54
C PHE A 11 11.25 -7.60 7.47
N ALA A 12 12.32 -8.08 8.11
CA ALA A 12 12.20 -9.15 9.10
C ALA A 12 11.68 -8.58 10.43
N LEU A 13 10.55 -9.10 10.90
CA LEU A 13 9.94 -8.75 12.18
C LEU A 13 10.22 -9.86 13.18
N SER A 14 11.05 -9.59 14.18
CA SER A 14 11.48 -10.59 15.15
C SER A 14 10.34 -11.12 16.02
N SER A 15 10.42 -12.40 16.40
CA SER A 15 9.57 -13.00 17.43
C SER A 15 9.58 -12.16 18.73
N GLY A 16 8.44 -12.10 19.42
CA GLY A 16 8.26 -11.33 20.66
C GLY A 16 7.90 -9.86 20.44
N MET A 17 7.96 -9.36 19.21
CA MET A 17 7.61 -7.97 18.87
C MET A 17 6.09 -7.75 18.90
N GLN A 18 5.64 -6.68 19.56
CA GLN A 18 4.23 -6.29 19.63
C GLN A 18 3.92 -5.01 18.84
N SER A 19 4.93 -4.19 18.56
CA SER A 19 4.81 -3.05 17.66
C SER A 19 6.14 -2.75 16.98
N ILE A 20 6.08 -2.22 15.77
CA ILE A 20 7.23 -1.73 15.03
C ILE A 20 6.87 -0.46 14.26
N THR A 21 7.83 0.45 14.23
CA THR A 21 7.87 1.57 13.29
C THR A 21 9.03 1.32 12.34
N ILE A 22 8.76 1.27 11.03
CA ILE A 22 9.78 1.17 9.99
C ILE A 22 9.89 2.58 9.37
N PRO A 23 10.83 3.42 9.84
CA PRO A 23 11.06 4.72 9.25
C PRO A 23 11.68 4.55 7.87
N ASN A 24 11.48 5.53 6.99
CA ASN A 24 12.15 5.56 5.69
C ASN A 24 11.93 4.30 4.85
N ALA A 25 10.78 3.66 5.03
CA ALA A 25 10.42 2.46 4.29
C ALA A 25 10.52 2.75 2.80
N PHE A 26 10.11 3.94 2.34
CA PHE A 26 10.32 4.42 0.98
C PHE A 26 10.63 5.90 0.98
N ILE A 27 11.65 6.31 0.22
CA ILE A 27 12.08 7.70 0.09
C ILE A 27 12.05 8.06 -1.40
N GLY A 28 11.45 9.20 -1.73
CA GLY A 28 11.45 9.74 -3.09
C GLY A 28 10.04 10.00 -3.57
N GLN A 29 9.79 9.75 -4.85
CA GLN A 29 8.44 9.82 -5.42
C GLN A 29 7.48 8.97 -4.57
N VAL A 30 6.30 9.49 -4.26
CA VAL A 30 5.26 8.74 -3.57
C VAL A 30 4.66 7.76 -4.59
N PRO A 31 4.70 6.45 -4.31
CA PRO A 31 4.01 5.48 -5.15
C PRO A 31 2.51 5.78 -5.15
N ALA A 32 1.83 5.42 -6.24
CA ALA A 32 0.37 5.40 -6.28
C ALA A 32 -0.23 4.51 -5.18
N ARG A 33 0.53 3.51 -4.69
CA ARG A 33 0.09 2.60 -3.62
C ARG A 33 1.21 2.30 -2.62
N LEU A 34 1.03 2.66 -1.34
CA LEU A 34 1.88 2.29 -0.18
C LEU A 34 1.43 2.99 1.13
N ILE A 35 2.16 2.83 2.23
CA ILE A 35 1.96 3.46 3.55
C ILE A 35 2.89 4.71 3.69
N MET A 36 2.68 5.62 4.66
CA MET A 36 2.45 7.09 4.50
C MET A 36 3.60 8.13 4.61
N ASP A 37 3.33 9.27 3.96
CA ASP A 37 3.97 10.60 3.93
C ASP A 37 4.08 11.28 5.31
N GLY A 38 5.30 11.71 5.66
CA GLY A 38 5.65 12.36 6.93
C GLY A 38 4.94 13.69 7.20
N ASN A 39 3.71 13.60 7.68
CA ASN A 39 2.91 14.55 8.50
C ASN A 39 1.40 14.25 8.40
N ARG A 40 0.97 13.26 7.60
CA ARG A 40 -0.43 12.89 7.43
C ARG A 40 -0.64 11.40 7.62
N MET A 41 -1.61 11.04 8.47
CA MET A 41 -2.02 9.66 8.63
C MET A 41 -3.03 9.24 7.54
N ILE A 42 -2.66 8.26 6.70
CA ILE A 42 -3.50 7.62 5.68
C ILE A 42 -3.51 6.09 5.93
N PRO A 43 -4.67 5.49 6.25
CA PRO A 43 -5.94 6.15 6.50
C PRO A 43 -5.91 7.01 7.78
N SER A 44 -6.73 8.05 7.83
CA SER A 44 -6.86 8.95 9.00
C SER A 44 -7.21 8.23 10.30
N LYS A 45 -7.93 7.10 10.18
CA LYS A 45 -8.14 6.12 11.25
C LYS A 45 -7.41 4.84 10.87
N PRO A 46 -6.36 4.45 11.62
CA PRO A 46 -5.63 3.21 11.38
C PRO A 46 -6.57 2.01 11.26
N TYR A 47 -6.21 1.08 10.38
CA TYR A 47 -6.89 -0.21 10.33
C TYR A 47 -6.60 -1.00 11.61
N GLN A 48 -7.65 -1.50 12.26
CA GLN A 48 -7.57 -2.30 13.48
C GLN A 48 -8.43 -3.57 13.30
N PRO A 49 -8.09 -4.45 12.35
CA PRO A 49 -8.85 -5.68 12.15
C PRO A 49 -8.76 -6.56 13.39
N LYS A 50 -9.90 -7.13 13.81
CA LYS A 50 -9.98 -8.15 14.86
C LYS A 50 -10.34 -9.48 14.23
N PHE A 51 -9.35 -10.37 14.17
CA PHE A 51 -9.48 -11.72 13.65
C PHE A 51 -9.92 -12.75 14.72
N ASP A 52 -10.29 -12.26 15.91
CA ASP A 52 -10.85 -13.08 16.98
C ASP A 52 -12.33 -13.43 16.72
N THR A 53 -13.03 -13.89 17.75
CA THR A 53 -14.46 -14.25 17.69
C THR A 53 -15.36 -13.10 17.22
N SER A 54 -14.93 -11.84 17.36
CA SER A 54 -15.68 -10.68 16.88
C SER A 54 -15.69 -10.54 15.36
N ASN A 55 -14.75 -11.20 14.64
CA ASN A 55 -14.59 -11.15 13.17
C ASN A 55 -14.74 -9.73 12.57
N SER A 56 -14.20 -8.72 13.25
CA SER A 56 -14.33 -7.31 12.87
C SER A 56 -13.18 -6.90 11.95
N TYR A 57 -13.27 -7.24 10.67
CA TYR A 57 -12.27 -6.89 9.65
C TYR A 57 -12.87 -6.50 8.29
N SER A 58 -14.20 -6.34 8.21
CA SER A 58 -14.93 -5.94 6.98
C SER A 58 -14.41 -4.66 6.34
N ARG A 59 -14.06 -3.65 7.14
CA ARG A 59 -13.48 -2.40 6.64
C ARG A 59 -12.16 -2.65 5.89
N CYS A 60 -11.28 -3.50 6.42
CA CYS A 60 -9.98 -3.79 5.80
C CYS A 60 -10.15 -4.65 4.55
N TYR A 61 -11.03 -5.64 4.61
CA TYR A 61 -11.36 -6.46 3.44
C TYR A 61 -11.94 -5.61 2.31
N MET A 62 -12.91 -4.74 2.60
CA MET A 62 -13.53 -3.86 1.61
C MET A 62 -12.52 -2.85 1.04
N SER A 63 -11.64 -2.29 1.89
CA SER A 63 -10.65 -1.30 1.43
C SER A 63 -9.66 -1.90 0.45
N LEU A 64 -9.36 -3.20 0.55
CA LEU A 64 -8.50 -3.89 -0.42
C LEU A 64 -9.05 -3.77 -1.84
N PHE A 65 -10.37 -3.92 -2.04
CA PHE A 65 -10.99 -3.79 -3.36
C PHE A 65 -11.08 -2.34 -3.83
N THR A 66 -11.39 -1.40 -2.93
CA THR A 66 -11.47 0.02 -3.28
C THR A 66 -10.10 0.55 -3.71
N ASP A 67 -9.06 0.27 -2.92
CA ASP A 67 -7.74 0.88 -3.07
C ASP A 67 -6.94 0.19 -4.21
N LEU A 68 -7.32 -1.03 -4.59
CA LEU A 68 -6.85 -1.68 -5.82
C LEU A 68 -7.61 -1.22 -7.08
N GLY A 69 -8.65 -0.40 -6.96
CA GLY A 69 -9.52 -0.01 -8.06
C GLY A 69 -10.27 -1.20 -8.66
N ARG A 70 -10.62 -2.19 -7.84
CA ARG A 70 -11.32 -3.43 -8.23
C ARG A 70 -12.78 -3.45 -7.78
N TYR A 71 -13.16 -2.51 -6.93
CA TYR A 71 -14.55 -2.33 -6.51
C TYR A 71 -15.45 -2.11 -7.74
N HIS A 72 -16.52 -2.91 -7.86
CA HIS A 72 -17.43 -2.94 -9.02
C HIS A 72 -16.83 -3.33 -10.39
N LYS A 73 -15.66 -3.97 -10.42
CA LYS A 73 -15.12 -4.58 -11.64
C LYS A 73 -15.22 -6.11 -11.54
N ASP A 74 -15.42 -6.79 -12.67
CA ASP A 74 -15.40 -8.26 -12.78
C ASP A 74 -13.98 -8.83 -12.63
N GLN A 75 -13.21 -8.31 -11.67
CA GLN A 75 -11.82 -8.65 -11.42
C GLN A 75 -11.66 -8.98 -9.94
N ASP A 76 -11.64 -10.27 -9.65
CA ASP A 76 -11.40 -10.80 -8.31
C ASP A 76 -9.89 -10.80 -7.99
N ILE A 77 -9.56 -10.67 -6.71
CA ILE A 77 -8.23 -10.90 -6.14
C ILE A 77 -8.03 -12.34 -5.66
N ASN A 78 -9.08 -13.17 -5.77
CA ASN A 78 -9.12 -14.58 -5.40
C ASN A 78 -8.82 -14.80 -3.90
N ILE A 79 -9.42 -13.95 -3.05
CA ILE A 79 -9.37 -14.05 -1.59
C ILE A 79 -10.79 -13.82 -1.07
N SER A 80 -11.42 -14.86 -0.53
CA SER A 80 -12.72 -14.74 0.11
C SER A 80 -12.65 -14.00 1.45
N TYR A 81 -13.81 -13.55 1.94
CA TYR A 81 -13.90 -12.90 3.25
C TYR A 81 -13.40 -13.81 4.38
N SER A 82 -13.67 -15.12 4.32
CA SER A 82 -13.17 -16.09 5.29
C SER A 82 -11.66 -16.31 5.20
N GLU A 83 -11.12 -16.45 4.00
CA GLU A 83 -9.67 -16.66 3.80
C GLU A 83 -8.86 -15.43 4.23
N TYR A 84 -9.42 -14.23 4.09
CA TYR A 84 -8.73 -12.99 4.44
C TYR A 84 -8.17 -12.98 5.87
N LYS A 85 -8.92 -13.49 6.85
CA LYS A 85 -8.44 -13.59 8.25
C LYS A 85 -7.53 -14.79 8.52
N ASP A 86 -7.55 -15.79 7.64
CA ASP A 86 -6.88 -17.09 7.79
C ASP A 86 -5.55 -17.12 7.00
N GLY A 87 -4.77 -16.03 7.11
CA GLY A 87 -3.42 -15.94 6.52
C GLY A 87 -3.32 -15.21 5.18
N TYR A 88 -4.44 -14.78 4.59
CA TYR A 88 -4.47 -14.04 3.32
C TYR A 88 -4.74 -12.53 3.50
N THR A 89 -4.36 -11.98 4.65
CA THR A 89 -4.56 -10.56 4.95
C THR A 89 -3.63 -9.69 4.10
N LEU A 90 -4.20 -8.90 3.19
CA LEU A 90 -3.49 -7.88 2.42
C LEU A 90 -4.08 -6.50 2.70
N LEU A 91 -3.21 -5.51 2.88
CA LEU A 91 -3.60 -4.11 2.98
C LEU A 91 -3.11 -3.37 1.73
N ALA A 92 -4.04 -2.83 0.96
CA ALA A 92 -3.76 -1.84 -0.08
C ALA A 92 -4.14 -0.46 0.45
N ILE A 93 -3.40 0.55 0.03
CA ILE A 93 -3.67 1.96 0.31
C ILE A 93 -3.40 2.73 -0.97
N ASP A 94 -4.39 3.45 -1.46
CA ASP A 94 -4.22 4.40 -2.55
C ASP A 94 -3.66 5.71 -1.98
N LEU A 95 -2.47 6.11 -2.46
CA LEU A 95 -1.78 7.34 -2.05
C LEU A 95 -1.92 8.46 -3.08
N THR A 96 -2.63 8.23 -4.18
CA THR A 96 -2.91 9.31 -5.12
C THR A 96 -3.75 10.40 -4.43
N PRO A 97 -3.45 11.69 -4.65
CA PRO A 97 -4.17 12.80 -4.01
C PRO A 97 -5.69 12.78 -4.19
N ASP A 98 -6.16 12.12 -5.24
CA ASP A 98 -7.55 12.00 -5.66
C ASP A 98 -8.13 10.59 -5.48
N LEU A 99 -7.37 9.66 -4.88
CA LEU A 99 -7.76 8.27 -4.66
C LEU A 99 -8.20 7.55 -5.95
N SER A 100 -7.50 7.84 -7.04
CA SER A 100 -7.74 7.25 -8.35
C SER A 100 -6.46 6.68 -8.95
N ALA A 101 -5.78 5.80 -8.19
CA ALA A 101 -4.61 5.05 -8.66
C ALA A 101 -4.90 4.18 -9.89
N ASP A 102 -6.16 3.86 -10.19
CA ASP A 102 -6.60 3.15 -11.39
C ASP A 102 -7.16 4.05 -12.50
N GLY A 103 -7.29 5.36 -12.27
CA GLY A 103 -7.79 6.34 -13.22
C GLY A 103 -6.84 6.60 -14.40
N MET A 104 -7.35 7.26 -15.43
CA MET A 104 -6.61 7.61 -16.65
C MET A 104 -6.03 9.04 -16.63
N HIS A 105 -6.23 9.79 -15.55
CA HIS A 105 -5.69 11.14 -15.38
C HIS A 105 -4.41 11.13 -14.54
N ASP A 106 -3.53 12.07 -14.84
CA ASP A 106 -2.26 12.22 -14.13
C ASP A 106 -2.45 13.07 -12.87
N SER A 107 -2.31 12.43 -11.72
CA SER A 107 -2.18 13.12 -10.46
C SER A 107 -0.77 13.70 -10.33
N VAL A 108 -0.64 14.91 -9.77
CA VAL A 108 0.66 15.55 -9.53
C VAL A 108 1.58 14.62 -8.73
N LEU A 109 2.78 14.39 -9.26
CA LEU A 109 3.83 13.65 -8.57
C LEU A 109 4.26 14.39 -7.31
N ARG A 110 4.35 13.66 -6.21
CA ARG A 110 4.80 14.19 -4.92
C ARG A 110 6.01 13.40 -4.48
N ASN A 111 7.00 14.09 -3.92
CA ASN A 111 8.10 13.42 -3.22
C ASN A 111 7.80 13.45 -1.73
N SER A 112 7.94 12.30 -1.06
CA SER A 112 7.84 12.21 0.39
C SER A 112 8.70 11.06 0.94
N ASN A 113 8.81 11.05 2.26
CA ASN A 113 9.37 9.98 3.05
C ASN A 113 8.24 9.20 3.73
N LEU A 114 8.25 7.88 3.52
CA LEU A 114 7.20 6.98 3.93
C LEU A 114 7.62 6.13 5.14
N ALA A 115 6.82 6.12 6.20
CA ALA A 115 7.04 5.30 7.40
C ALA A 115 5.88 4.34 7.66
N LEU A 116 6.18 3.12 8.13
CA LEU A 116 5.18 2.08 8.45
C LEU A 116 5.03 1.94 9.95
N ASP A 117 3.81 2.08 10.47
CA ASP A 117 3.49 1.80 11.87
C ASP A 117 2.58 0.57 11.96
N ILE A 118 3.07 -0.48 12.62
CA ILE A 118 2.38 -1.76 12.75
C ILE A 118 2.30 -2.15 14.22
N ARG A 119 1.13 -2.60 14.65
CA ARG A 119 0.87 -3.09 16.01
C ARG A 119 0.13 -4.42 15.95
N PHE A 120 0.55 -5.34 16.80
CA PHE A 120 -0.05 -6.65 16.96
C PHE A 120 -0.77 -6.71 18.31
N SER A 121 -1.92 -7.38 18.35
CA SER A 121 -2.68 -7.56 19.60
C SER A 121 -1.93 -8.45 20.61
N LYS A 122 -1.12 -9.38 20.10
CA LYS A 122 -0.21 -10.24 20.86
C LYS A 122 1.19 -10.14 20.26
N ALA A 123 2.21 -10.40 21.07
CA ALA A 123 3.58 -10.52 20.57
C ALA A 123 3.67 -11.60 19.48
N LEU A 124 4.47 -11.35 18.43
CA LEU A 124 4.68 -12.30 17.35
C LEU A 124 5.22 -13.63 17.90
N PRO A 125 4.59 -14.79 17.61
CA PRO A 125 5.06 -16.08 18.13
C PRO A 125 6.38 -16.52 17.48
N GLU A 126 6.65 -16.06 16.27
CA GLU A 126 7.84 -16.37 15.48
C GLU A 126 8.24 -15.16 14.63
N THR A 127 9.45 -15.21 14.07
CA THR A 127 9.92 -14.16 13.16
C THR A 127 9.18 -14.26 11.82
N VAL A 128 8.59 -13.16 11.38
CA VAL A 128 7.85 -13.09 10.11
C VAL A 128 8.45 -12.05 9.16
N ASN A 129 8.25 -12.22 7.86
CA ASN A 129 8.66 -11.22 6.87
C ASN A 129 7.47 -10.34 6.47
N LEU A 130 7.62 -9.04 6.65
CA LEU A 130 6.72 -8.04 6.09
C LEU A 130 7.18 -7.72 4.66
N ILE A 131 6.36 -8.09 3.68
CA ILE A 131 6.56 -7.72 2.27
C ILE A 131 5.76 -6.46 1.98
N VAL A 132 6.41 -5.46 1.40
CA VAL A 132 5.79 -4.19 1.03
C VAL A 132 6.02 -3.95 -0.45
N TYR A 133 4.92 -3.90 -1.21
CA TYR A 133 4.90 -3.67 -2.65
C TYR A 133 4.43 -2.23 -2.93
N ALA A 134 5.22 -1.49 -3.72
CA ALA A 134 4.94 -0.14 -4.14
C ALA A 134 4.81 -0.07 -5.66
N GLU A 135 3.76 0.59 -6.15
CA GLU A 135 3.57 0.88 -7.58
C GLU A 135 3.66 2.39 -7.82
N TYR A 136 4.46 2.81 -8.80
CA TYR A 136 4.66 4.21 -9.18
C TYR A 136 4.15 4.45 -10.60
N ARG A 137 3.58 5.63 -10.82
CA ARG A 137 3.29 6.15 -12.16
C ARG A 137 4.48 6.97 -12.61
N ASN A 138 5.06 6.63 -13.76
CA ASN A 138 6.15 7.40 -14.35
C ASN A 138 5.65 8.12 -15.60
N VAL A 139 6.16 9.32 -15.84
CA VAL A 139 5.89 10.09 -17.05
C VAL A 139 7.12 10.04 -17.96
N ILE A 140 6.89 9.65 -19.22
CA ILE A 140 7.88 9.82 -20.29
C ILE A 140 7.41 11.00 -21.13
N GLU A 141 8.13 12.11 -21.05
CA GLU A 141 7.88 13.29 -21.87
C GLU A 141 8.82 13.28 -23.08
N ILE A 142 8.27 13.49 -24.27
CA ILE A 142 9.06 13.67 -25.49
C ILE A 142 8.85 15.11 -25.96
N ASP A 143 9.92 15.89 -25.93
CA ASP A 143 9.84 17.28 -26.35
C ASP A 143 9.82 17.41 -27.89
N LYS A 144 9.61 18.63 -28.38
CA LYS A 144 9.58 18.93 -29.82
C LYS A 144 10.89 18.57 -30.54
N ASN A 145 12.01 18.52 -29.82
CA ASN A 145 13.34 18.19 -30.33
C ASN A 145 13.62 16.68 -30.27
N ARG A 146 12.64 15.86 -29.86
CA ARG A 146 12.76 14.41 -29.65
C ARG A 146 13.70 14.05 -28.50
N ASN A 147 13.93 14.96 -27.56
CA ASN A 147 14.55 14.60 -26.31
C ASN A 147 13.54 13.81 -25.48
N VAL A 148 14.00 12.69 -24.93
CA VAL A 148 13.20 11.86 -24.03
C VAL A 148 13.57 12.25 -22.60
N LEU A 149 12.61 12.78 -21.86
CA LEU A 149 12.72 13.14 -20.46
C LEU A 149 11.97 12.11 -19.62
N THR A 150 12.62 11.61 -18.58
CA THR A 150 12.05 10.65 -17.62
C THR A 150 12.17 11.21 -16.21
N ASP A 151 11.22 10.87 -15.34
CA ASP A 151 11.09 11.36 -13.97
C ASP A 151 11.66 10.39 -12.90
N PHE A 152 12.43 9.38 -13.32
CA PHE A 152 13.04 8.35 -12.48
C PHE A 152 14.53 8.17 -12.74
#